data_AF-A0A6N2EFP6-F1
#
_entry.id   AF-A0A6N2EFP6-F1
#
_cell.length_a   1.000
_cell.length_b   1.000
_cell.length_c   1.000
_cell.angle_alpha   90.00
_cell.angle_beta   90.00
_cell.angle_gamma   90.00
#
_symmetry.space_group_name_H-M   'P 1'
#
loop_
_entity.id
_entity.type
_entity.pdbx_description
1 polymer ?
#
loop_
_entity_poly.entity_id
_entity_poly.type
_entity_poly.pdbx_seq_one_letter_code
_entity_poly.pdbx_strand_id
1 'polypeptide(L)'
;MTDITPINSQPAARIESPGRTAAGRTEPEASASSRVERGADRADTDPLNAFLQRLRETGVLRVDLINDVRSQIEAGTYDTPEKLDAALNEMIDDEIVFG
;
A
#
# COMPACT_ATOMS: atom_id res chain seq x y z
N MET A 1 25.21 12.41 -27.96
CA MET A 1 25.66 12.68 -26.58
C MET A 1 24.48 13.34 -25.88
N THR A 2 23.83 12.65 -24.95
CA THR A 2 22.56 13.11 -24.35
C THR A 2 22.87 14.15 -23.27
N ASP A 3 22.51 15.40 -23.57
CA ASP A 3 22.41 16.50 -22.61
C ASP A 3 21.33 16.18 -21.57
N ILE A 4 21.74 16.00 -20.32
CA ILE A 4 20.83 15.95 -19.17
C ILE A 4 21.11 17.21 -18.35
N THR A 5 20.20 18.18 -18.42
CA THR A 5 20.23 19.36 -17.56
C THR A 5 20.02 18.95 -16.10
N PRO A 6 20.80 19.49 -15.14
CA PRO A 6 20.58 19.20 -13.72
C PRO A 6 19.30 19.89 -13.23
N ILE A 7 18.45 19.14 -12.52
CA ILE A 7 17.27 19.70 -11.86
C ILE A 7 17.76 20.59 -10.71
N ASN A 8 17.38 21.86 -10.77
CA ASN A 8 17.64 22.87 -9.76
C ASN A 8 16.90 22.52 -8.46
N SER A 9 17.63 21.95 -7.50
CA SER A 9 17.13 21.67 -6.15
C SER A 9 17.04 22.98 -5.36
N GLN A 10 16.01 23.78 -5.60
CA GLN A 10 15.63 24.81 -4.65
C GLN A 10 15.11 24.12 -3.37
N PRO A 11 15.57 24.52 -2.17
CA PRO A 11 14.98 24.04 -0.94
C PRO A 11 13.53 24.56 -0.89
N ALA A 12 12.59 23.65 -0.65
CA ALA A 12 11.18 24.00 -0.47
C ALA A 12 11.08 25.17 0.51
N ALA A 13 10.48 26.28 0.06
CA ALA A 13 10.26 27.45 0.87
C ALA A 13 9.48 27.03 2.12
N ARG A 14 10.16 27.09 3.27
CA ARG A 14 9.57 26.87 4.58
C ARG A 14 8.52 27.97 4.76
N ILE A 15 7.25 27.59 4.92
CA ILE A 15 6.18 28.54 5.22
C ILE A 15 6.49 29.13 6.60
N GLU A 16 6.99 30.36 6.62
CA GLU A 16 7.28 31.10 7.84
C GLU A 16 5.96 31.60 8.43
N SER A 17 5.68 31.20 9.68
CA SER A 17 4.62 31.80 10.48
C SER A 17 5.06 33.23 10.86
N PRO A 18 4.26 34.28 10.64
CA PRO A 18 4.71 35.65 10.83
C PRO A 18 4.75 35.96 12.33
N GLY A 19 5.94 35.83 12.93
CA GLY A 19 6.09 36.18 14.34
C GLY A 19 7.42 35.78 14.94
N ARG A 20 8.53 36.39 14.49
CA ARG A 20 9.68 36.80 15.34
C ARG A 20 10.76 37.45 14.48
N THR A 21 11.01 38.71 14.76
CA THR A 21 12.10 39.52 14.21
C THR A 21 13.47 39.10 14.79
N ALA A 22 14.45 39.06 13.89
CA ALA A 22 15.86 39.46 14.05
C ALA A 22 16.72 38.82 15.17
N ALA A 23 17.72 38.04 14.76
CA ALA A 23 19.16 38.30 14.97
C ALA A 23 19.96 36.99 14.96
N GLY A 24 21.08 36.96 14.23
CA GLY A 24 22.13 35.93 14.39
C GLY A 24 22.14 34.86 13.31
N ARG A 25 22.58 35.21 12.09
CA ARG A 25 23.14 34.23 11.16
C ARG A 25 24.57 33.93 11.61
N THR A 26 24.74 32.90 12.41
CA THR A 26 26.03 32.19 12.54
C THR A 26 26.05 31.06 11.53
N GLU A 27 27.11 31.02 10.75
CA GLU A 27 27.43 30.00 9.74
C GLU A 27 27.31 28.59 10.34
N PRO A 28 26.78 27.60 9.61
CA PRO A 28 26.95 26.22 10.04
C PRO A 28 28.36 25.79 9.60
N GLU A 29 29.24 25.68 10.59
CA GLU A 29 30.38 24.77 10.51
C GLU A 29 29.93 23.43 9.91
N ALA A 30 30.80 22.88 9.07
CA ALA A 30 30.71 21.54 8.52
C ALA A 30 30.63 20.50 9.66
N SER A 31 29.43 20.30 10.20
CA SER A 31 29.12 19.10 10.95
C SER A 31 29.12 17.95 9.96
N ALA A 32 30.18 17.13 10.03
CA ALA A 32 30.21 15.81 9.45
C ALA A 32 28.93 15.08 9.88
N SER A 33 27.93 15.09 9.00
CA SER A 33 26.75 14.27 9.16
C SER A 33 27.22 12.84 8.98
N SER A 34 27.42 12.15 10.10
CA SER A 34 27.36 10.70 10.12
C SER A 34 26.05 10.32 9.43
N ARG A 35 26.15 9.91 8.16
CA ARG A 35 25.02 9.42 7.39
C ARG A 35 24.47 8.24 8.18
N VAL A 36 23.37 8.47 8.89
CA VAL A 36 22.58 7.41 9.51
C VAL A 36 22.09 6.57 8.34
N GLU A 37 22.69 5.40 8.14
CA GLU A 37 22.12 4.41 7.24
C GLU A 37 20.81 3.96 7.87
N ARG A 38 19.70 4.49 7.34
CA ARG A 38 18.37 3.94 7.66
C ARG A 38 18.40 2.48 7.24
N GLY A 39 18.20 1.59 8.20
CA GLY A 39 18.05 0.16 7.94
C GLY A 39 16.99 -0.03 6.86
N ALA A 40 17.25 -0.95 5.93
CA ALA A 40 16.33 -1.21 4.84
C ALA A 40 14.99 -1.69 5.39
N ASP A 41 13.91 -0.94 5.12
CA ASP A 41 12.56 -1.37 5.42
C ASP A 41 12.28 -2.66 4.66
N ARG A 42 11.97 -3.73 5.39
CA ARG A 42 11.51 -5.00 4.81
C ARG A 42 10.02 -5.12 5.06
N ALA A 43 9.28 -5.29 3.98
CA ALA A 43 7.89 -5.69 4.03
C ALA A 43 7.81 -7.19 3.78
N ASP A 44 7.27 -7.94 4.73
CA ASP A 44 6.94 -9.35 4.51
C ASP A 44 5.71 -9.42 3.61
N THR A 45 5.90 -9.92 2.39
CA THR A 45 4.81 -10.15 1.45
C THR A 45 4.36 -11.59 1.55
N ASP A 46 3.10 -11.79 1.89
CA ASP A 46 2.45 -13.11 1.84
C ASP A 46 2.57 -13.70 0.41
N PRO A 47 3.03 -14.96 0.24
CA PRO A 47 3.07 -15.66 -1.05
C PRO A 47 1.74 -15.62 -1.81
N LEU A 48 0.61 -15.63 -1.11
CA LEU A 48 -0.72 -15.52 -1.70
C LEU A 48 -0.91 -14.20 -2.45
N ASN A 49 -0.41 -13.09 -1.89
CA ASN A 49 -0.52 -11.78 -2.52
C ASN A 49 0.28 -11.70 -3.83
N ALA A 50 1.48 -12.29 -3.86
CA ALA A 50 2.27 -12.39 -5.09
C ALA A 50 1.57 -13.23 -6.17
N PHE A 51 0.91 -14.32 -5.77
CA PHE A 51 0.13 -15.15 -6.68
C PHE A 51 -1.10 -14.42 -7.25
N LEU A 52 -1.88 -13.73 -6.39
CA LEU A 52 -3.01 -12.91 -6.81
C LEU A 52 -2.60 -11.78 -7.76
N GLN A 53 -1.42 -11.20 -7.56
CA GLN A 53 -0.87 -10.18 -8.46
C GLN A 53 -0.57 -10.75 -9.85
N ARG A 54 0.06 -11.93 -9.94
CA ARG A 54 0.30 -12.63 -11.21
C ARG A 54 -1.00 -13.03 -11.92
N LEU A 55 -2.02 -13.44 -11.17
CA LEU A 55 -3.35 -13.74 -11.71
C LEU A 55 -4.02 -12.51 -12.33
N ARG A 56 -3.86 -11.34 -11.71
CA ARG A 56 -4.33 -10.07 -12.29
C ARG A 56 -3.57 -9.71 -13.58
N GLU A 57 -2.26 -9.96 -13.62
CA GLU A 57 -1.42 -9.68 -14.79
C GLU A 57 -1.67 -10.62 -15.97
N THR A 58 -2.02 -11.89 -15.70
CA THR A 58 -2.34 -12.88 -16.75
C THR A 58 -3.73 -12.71 -17.36
N GLY A 59 -4.58 -11.83 -16.79
CA GLY A 59 -5.86 -11.45 -17.39
C GLY A 59 -6.93 -12.54 -17.40
N VAL A 60 -6.69 -13.69 -16.76
CA VAL A 60 -7.67 -14.80 -16.65
C VAL A 60 -8.64 -14.53 -15.50
N LEU A 61 -9.20 -13.32 -15.47
CA LEU A 61 -10.26 -12.97 -14.54
C LEU A 61 -11.57 -13.54 -15.10
N ARG A 62 -12.28 -14.35 -14.30
CA ARG A 62 -13.62 -14.83 -14.63
C ARG A 62 -14.64 -13.70 -14.43
N VAL A 63 -14.55 -12.67 -15.26
CA VAL A 63 -15.37 -11.44 -15.17
C VAL A 63 -16.85 -11.77 -15.21
N ASP A 64 -17.26 -12.74 -16.02
CA ASP A 64 -18.65 -13.19 -16.11
C ASP A 64 -19.18 -13.72 -14.77
N LEU A 65 -18.39 -14.56 -14.10
CA LEU A 65 -18.75 -15.09 -12.77
C LEU A 65 -18.83 -13.97 -11.73
N ILE A 66 -17.91 -13.00 -11.79
CA ILE A 66 -17.90 -11.85 -10.87
C ILE A 66 -19.17 -11.00 -11.08
N ASN A 67 -19.56 -10.77 -12.33
CA ASN A 67 -20.76 -10.01 -12.65
C ASN A 67 -22.04 -10.74 -12.20
N ASP A 68 -22.12 -12.05 -12.41
CA ASP A 68 -23.24 -12.87 -11.93
C ASP A 68 -23.35 -12.84 -10.41
N VAL A 69 -22.23 -13.01 -9.70
CA VAL A 69 -22.21 -12.95 -8.24
C VAL A 69 -22.62 -11.56 -7.75
N ARG A 70 -22.09 -10.50 -8.37
CA ARG A 70 -22.48 -9.12 -8.02
C ARG A 70 -23.97 -8.89 -8.23
N SER A 71 -24.52 -9.37 -9.35
CA SER A 71 -25.95 -9.28 -9.63
C SER A 71 -26.80 -10.03 -8.60
N GLN A 72 -26.35 -11.20 -8.14
CA GLN A 72 -27.06 -11.96 -7.09
C GLN A 72 -27.01 -11.25 -5.73
N ILE A 73 -25.91 -10.57 -5.41
CA ILE A 73 -25.77 -9.79 -4.18
C ILE A 73 -26.68 -8.57 -4.22
N GLU A 74 -26.69 -7.83 -5.32
CA GLU A 74 -27.57 -6.67 -5.51
C GLU A 74 -29.05 -7.06 -5.47
N ALA A 75 -29.40 -8.23 -6.02
CA ALA A 75 -30.75 -8.79 -5.95
C ALA A 75 -31.12 -9.35 -4.56
N GLY A 76 -30.17 -9.45 -3.63
CA GLY A 76 -30.38 -10.06 -2.32
C GLY A 76 -30.61 -11.58 -2.37
N THR A 77 -30.34 -12.23 -3.50
CA THR A 77 -30.51 -13.69 -3.69
C THR A 77 -29.22 -14.47 -3.49
N TYR A 78 -28.11 -13.79 -3.18
CA TYR A 78 -26.83 -14.43 -2.91
C TYR A 78 -26.83 -15.15 -1.55
N ASP A 79 -27.50 -14.58 -0.56
CA ASP A 79 -27.52 -15.07 0.83
C ASP A 79 -28.58 -16.16 1.01
N THR A 80 -28.27 -17.35 0.51
CA THR A 80 -29.09 -18.56 0.70
C THR A 80 -28.66 -19.31 1.97
N PRO A 81 -29.59 -19.96 2.70
CA PRO A 81 -29.27 -20.72 3.91
C PRO A 81 -28.11 -21.70 3.71
N GLU A 82 -28.06 -22.37 2.56
CA GLU A 82 -27.04 -23.38 2.24
C GLU A 82 -25.64 -22.76 2.08
N LYS A 83 -25.55 -21.52 1.58
CA LYS A 83 -24.27 -20.81 1.44
C LYS A 83 -23.80 -20.28 2.80
N LEU A 84 -24.73 -19.90 3.67
CA LEU A 84 -24.42 -19.46 5.02
C LEU A 84 -23.92 -20.63 5.87
N ASP A 85 -24.57 -21.80 5.79
CA ASP A 85 -24.11 -23.01 6.48
C ASP A 85 -22.73 -23.46 5.98
N ALA A 86 -22.49 -23.37 4.67
CA ALA A 86 -21.17 -23.68 4.09
C ALA A 86 -20.09 -22.71 4.58
N ALA A 87 -20.37 -21.40 4.59
CA ALA A 87 -19.44 -20.39 5.05
C ALA A 87 -19.14 -20.52 6.56
N LEU A 88 -20.15 -20.88 7.36
CA LEU A 88 -19.97 -21.14 8.80
C LEU A 88 -19.08 -22.35 9.07
N ASN A 89 -19.27 -23.44 8.30
CA ASN A 89 -18.41 -24.62 8.42
C ASN A 89 -16.96 -24.32 8.02
N GLU A 90 -16.74 -23.60 6.92
CA GLU A 90 -15.40 -23.19 6.48
C GLU A 90 -14.71 -22.28 7.52
N MET A 91 -15.45 -21.34 8.12
CA MET A 91 -14.92 -20.48 9.18
C MET A 91 -14.46 -21.27 10.41
N ILE A 92 -15.22 -22.30 10.81
CA ILE A 92 -14.86 -23.18 11.93
C ILE A 92 -13.63 -24.02 11.57
N ASP A 93 -13.56 -24.54 10.34
CA ASP A 93 -12.40 -25.31 9.87
C ASP A 93 -11.12 -24.44 9.84
N ASP A 94 -11.22 -23.19 9.37
CA ASP A 94 -10.10 -22.24 9.38
C ASP A 94 -9.62 -21.94 10.81
N GLU A 95 -10.53 -21.73 11.77
CA GLU A 95 -10.15 -21.48 13.17
C GLU A 95 -9.46 -22.70 13.81
N ILE A 96 -9.86 -23.92 13.42
CA ILE A 96 -9.25 -25.16 13.91
C ILE A 96 -7.88 -25.42 13.25
N VAL A 97 -7.67 -24.99 12.00
CA VAL A 97 -6.39 -25.16 11.28
C VAL A 97 -5.32 -24.16 11.72
N PHE A 98 -5.72 -22.97 12.16
CA PHE A 98 -4.80 -21.92 12.66
C PHE A 98 -4.66 -21.87 14.19
N GLY A 99 -5.22 -22.85 14.92
CA GLY A 99 -5.11 -23.03 16.37
C GLY A 99 -3.90 -23.84 16.84
#